data_AF-A0A6A0H7G2-F1
#
_entry.id   AF-A0A6A0H7G2-F1
#
_cell.length_a   1.000
_cell.length_b   1.000
_cell.length_c   1.000
_cell.angle_alpha   90.00
_cell.angle_beta   90.00
_cell.angle_gamma   90.00
#
_symmetry.space_group_name_H-M   'P 1'
#
loop_
_entity.id
_entity.type
_entity.pdbx_description
1 polymer ?
#
loop_
_entity_poly.entity_id
_entity_poly.type
_entity_poly.pdbx_seq_one_letter_code
_entity_poly.pdbx_strand_id
1 'polypeptide(L)'
;MGIPYATPPVNANRLSPTRAPTKWRGVLTAVAHPPACPQRPPKKYQRLFQHQSEDCLYLNIYVPGEWPLPQHLRARNVAWAALLPTRDGAATSPVLVLLHGESFEWGSGSAYDGSLLATLGDLIVVTLNFRLGILGFLNPHAEPHRPAVTNNGLMDQLAALHWLHENIASFGGDPAHVRQTLCGVS
;
A
#
# COMPACT_ATOMS: atom_id res chain seq x y z
N MET A 1 -10.50 0.24 -2.61
CA MET A 1 -9.89 0.65 -1.32
C MET A 1 -10.15 -0.43 -0.28
N GLY A 2 -9.15 -0.84 0.51
CA GLY A 2 -9.30 -1.87 1.55
C GLY A 2 -9.05 -3.32 1.08
N ILE A 3 -8.04 -3.55 0.24
CA ILE A 3 -7.65 -4.89 -0.21
C ILE A 3 -6.64 -5.49 0.79
N PRO A 4 -6.89 -6.66 1.41
CA PRO A 4 -5.96 -7.27 2.35
C PRO A 4 -4.77 -7.86 1.60
N TYR A 5 -3.55 -7.43 1.95
CA TYR A 5 -2.31 -7.98 1.38
C TYR A 5 -1.60 -8.95 2.32
N ALA A 6 -2.03 -9.04 3.58
CA ALA A 6 -1.49 -9.94 4.58
C ALA A 6 -2.58 -10.47 5.52
N THR A 7 -2.28 -11.54 6.25
CA THR A 7 -3.17 -12.03 7.31
C THR A 7 -3.16 -11.05 8.50
N PRO A 8 -4.29 -10.79 9.17
CA PRO A 8 -4.34 -9.86 10.30
C PRO A 8 -3.34 -10.23 11.42
N PRO A 9 -2.49 -9.30 11.87
CA PRO A 9 -1.48 -9.53 12.91
C PRO A 9 -2.09 -9.46 14.33
N VAL A 10 -3.22 -10.13 14.53
CA VAL A 10 -3.99 -10.16 15.77
C VAL A 10 -3.75 -11.45 16.55
N ASN A 11 -4.03 -11.43 17.86
CA ASN A 11 -3.97 -12.62 18.73
C ASN A 11 -2.63 -13.36 18.64
N ALA A 12 -2.63 -14.63 18.21
CA ALA A 12 -1.42 -15.44 18.06
C ALA A 12 -0.46 -14.94 16.97
N ASN A 13 -0.92 -14.10 16.04
CA ASN A 13 -0.09 -13.46 15.03
C ASN A 13 0.44 -12.09 15.49
N ARG A 14 0.13 -11.65 16.73
CA ARG A 14 0.65 -10.39 17.26
C ARG A 14 2.16 -10.51 17.43
N LEU A 15 2.89 -9.50 16.93
CA LEU A 15 4.36 -9.46 16.87
C LEU A 15 5.02 -10.58 16.05
N SER A 16 4.24 -11.40 15.33
CA SER A 16 4.82 -12.40 14.42
C SER A 16 5.19 -11.77 13.08
N PRO A 17 6.06 -12.41 12.29
CA PRO A 17 6.31 -12.00 10.91
C PRO A 17 5.03 -11.94 10.08
N THR A 18 5.04 -11.07 9.07
CA THR A 18 3.93 -10.94 8.12
C THR A 18 3.71 -12.25 7.38
N ARG A 19 2.45 -12.63 7.21
CA ARG A 19 2.05 -13.84 6.48
C ARG A 19 1.18 -13.46 5.30
N ALA A 20 1.26 -14.27 4.25
CA ALA A 20 0.41 -14.14 3.07
C ALA A 20 -1.07 -13.98 3.46
N PRO A 21 -1.87 -13.24 2.68
CA PRO A 21 -3.26 -12.98 3.02
C PRO A 21 -4.05 -14.29 2.97
N THR A 22 -5.07 -14.40 3.82
CA THR A 22 -5.99 -15.53 3.75
C THR A 22 -6.80 -15.42 2.46
N LYS A 23 -6.79 -16.48 1.65
CA LYS A 23 -7.57 -16.51 0.41
C LYS A 23 -9.05 -16.44 0.75
N TRP A 24 -9.77 -15.52 0.14
CA TRP A 24 -11.23 -15.44 0.22
C TRP A 24 -11.90 -16.15 -0.96
N ARG A 25 -13.16 -16.52 -0.80
CA ARG A 25 -14.01 -17.05 -1.89
C ARG A 25 -15.03 -15.98 -2.27
N GLY A 26 -15.28 -15.83 -3.57
CA GLY A 26 -16.21 -14.83 -4.10
C GLY A 26 -15.59 -13.43 -4.24
N VAL A 27 -16.45 -12.42 -4.34
CA VAL A 27 -16.07 -11.03 -4.58
C VAL A 27 -15.87 -10.30 -3.24
N LEU A 28 -14.71 -9.67 -3.08
CA LEU A 28 -14.44 -8.79 -1.94
C LEU A 28 -14.89 -7.36 -2.27
N THR A 29 -15.78 -6.79 -1.44
CA THR A 29 -16.21 -5.40 -1.59
C THR A 29 -15.18 -4.43 -1.00
N ALA A 30 -14.35 -3.85 -1.85
CA ALA A 30 -13.27 -2.93 -1.48
C ALA A 30 -13.64 -1.47 -1.80
N VAL A 31 -14.64 -0.90 -1.11
CA VAL A 31 -15.18 0.45 -1.39
C VAL A 31 -14.97 1.47 -0.26
N ALA A 32 -14.38 1.06 0.86
CA ALA A 32 -14.18 1.90 2.03
C ALA A 32 -12.71 1.87 2.47
N HIS A 33 -12.29 2.93 3.16
CA HIS A 33 -10.95 2.97 3.73
C HIS A 33 -10.82 1.98 4.88
N PRO A 34 -9.75 1.18 4.91
CA PRO A 34 -9.46 0.29 6.04
C PRO A 34 -9.11 1.11 7.30
N PRO A 35 -9.29 0.53 8.50
CA PRO A 35 -8.88 1.17 9.74
C PRO A 35 -7.36 1.42 9.73
N ALA A 36 -6.94 2.47 10.43
CA ALA A 36 -5.52 2.74 10.63
C ALA A 36 -4.92 1.71 11.61
N CYS A 37 -3.61 1.46 11.52
CA CYS A 37 -2.93 0.62 12.52
C CYS A 37 -2.91 1.32 13.89
N PRO A 38 -2.81 0.57 15.01
CA PRO A 38 -2.83 1.16 16.34
C PRO A 38 -1.64 2.11 16.53
N GLN A 39 -1.94 3.33 16.94
CA GLN A 39 -0.99 4.45 16.99
C GLN A 39 -1.48 5.55 17.94
N ARG A 40 -0.54 6.38 18.40
CA ARG A 40 -0.85 7.55 19.21
C ARG A 40 -0.41 8.83 18.50
N PRO A 41 -1.24 9.39 17.61
CA PRO A 41 -0.85 10.56 16.85
C PRO A 41 -0.84 11.83 17.74
N PRO A 42 -0.13 12.90 17.32
CA PRO A 42 -0.21 14.21 17.96
C PRO A 42 -1.66 14.69 18.08
N LYS A 43 -1.97 15.49 19.13
CA LYS A 43 -3.35 15.98 19.40
C LYS A 43 -4.05 16.59 18.18
N LYS A 44 -3.31 17.29 17.31
CA LYS A 44 -3.82 17.87 16.06
C LYS A 44 -4.38 16.85 15.06
N TYR A 45 -3.88 15.62 15.06
CA TYR A 45 -4.25 14.57 14.09
C TYR A 45 -5.06 13.43 14.69
N GLN A 46 -5.39 13.47 15.99
CA GLN A 46 -6.20 12.44 16.63
C GLN A 46 -7.54 12.21 15.93
N ARG A 47 -8.15 13.28 15.38
CA ARG A 47 -9.42 13.16 14.67
C ARG A 47 -9.32 12.39 13.35
N LEU A 48 -8.15 12.40 12.71
CA LEU A 48 -7.92 11.75 11.42
C LEU A 48 -7.75 10.22 11.59
N PHE A 49 -7.21 9.79 12.72
CA PHE A 49 -6.90 8.38 13.01
C PHE A 49 -7.75 7.84 14.18
N GLN A 50 -9.05 8.17 14.22
CA GLN A 50 -9.94 7.70 15.29
C GLN A 50 -10.27 6.21 15.18
N HIS A 51 -10.43 5.71 13.95
CA HIS A 51 -10.76 4.31 13.69
C HIS A 51 -9.48 3.49 13.50
N GLN A 52 -9.03 2.86 14.59
CA GLN A 52 -7.82 2.05 14.61
C GLN A 52 -8.12 0.58 14.94
N SER A 53 -7.36 -0.33 14.34
CA SER A 53 -7.45 -1.77 14.58
C SER A 53 -6.09 -2.43 14.34
N GLU A 54 -5.76 -3.50 15.06
CA GLU A 54 -4.61 -4.36 14.72
C GLU A 54 -4.83 -5.07 13.38
N ASP A 55 -6.08 -5.31 12.98
CA ASP A 55 -6.44 -5.71 11.62
C ASP A 55 -6.39 -4.49 10.69
N CYS A 56 -5.19 -4.11 10.27
CA CYS A 56 -4.93 -2.91 9.47
C CYS A 56 -4.10 -3.15 8.21
N LEU A 57 -3.68 -4.38 7.89
CA LEU A 57 -2.77 -4.69 6.77
C LEU A 57 -3.50 -4.73 5.41
N TYR A 58 -3.91 -3.54 4.96
CA TYR A 58 -4.66 -3.33 3.74
C TYR A 58 -3.97 -2.31 2.82
N LEU A 59 -4.25 -2.43 1.52
CA LEU A 59 -3.83 -1.50 0.49
C LEU A 59 -5.05 -0.87 -0.23
N ASN A 60 -4.84 0.31 -0.78
CA ASN A 60 -5.76 1.05 -1.61
C ASN A 60 -5.10 1.24 -2.98
N ILE A 61 -5.83 0.89 -4.05
CA ILE A 61 -5.38 1.07 -5.43
C ILE A 61 -6.28 2.11 -6.07
N TYR A 62 -5.66 3.15 -6.61
CA TYR A 62 -6.29 4.19 -7.41
C TYR A 62 -5.83 3.98 -8.85
N VAL A 63 -6.74 3.46 -9.68
CA VAL A 63 -6.50 3.26 -11.10
C VAL A 63 -6.99 4.51 -11.83
N PRO A 64 -6.21 5.08 -12.76
CA PRO A 64 -6.73 6.13 -13.63
C PRO A 64 -7.93 5.54 -14.38
N GLY A 65 -9.11 6.12 -14.17
CA GLY A 65 -10.31 5.60 -14.80
C GLY A 65 -10.23 5.70 -16.32
N GLU A 66 -10.75 4.69 -17.04
CA GLU A 66 -11.28 4.91 -18.38
C GLU A 66 -12.54 5.78 -18.27
N TRP A 67 -12.35 7.05 -17.95
CA TRP A 67 -13.38 8.04 -18.24
C TRP A 67 -13.42 8.20 -19.77
N PRO A 68 -14.60 8.39 -20.41
CA PRO A 68 -14.68 8.63 -21.84
C PRO A 68 -14.13 10.03 -22.15
N LEU A 69 -12.81 10.16 -22.05
CA LEU A 69 -12.08 11.24 -22.67
C LEU A 69 -11.77 10.78 -24.09
N PRO A 70 -12.20 11.53 -25.11
CA PRO A 70 -11.77 11.30 -26.48
C PRO A 70 -10.26 11.05 -26.56
N GLN A 71 -9.80 10.21 -27.49
CA GLN A 71 -8.37 9.88 -27.63
C GLN A 71 -7.45 11.11 -27.76
N HIS A 72 -7.97 12.27 -28.18
CA HIS A 72 -7.23 13.54 -28.24
C HIS A 72 -7.10 14.26 -26.89
N LEU A 73 -7.92 13.91 -25.89
CA LEU A 73 -7.83 14.32 -24.49
C LEU A 73 -7.24 13.23 -23.58
N ARG A 74 -6.96 12.01 -24.12
CA ARG A 74 -5.97 11.10 -23.53
C ARG A 74 -4.63 11.81 -23.60
N ALA A 75 -4.41 12.66 -22.62
CA ALA A 75 -3.18 13.39 -22.45
C ALA A 75 -2.05 12.39 -22.22
N ARG A 76 -1.47 11.89 -23.32
CA ARG A 76 -0.02 11.64 -23.40
C ARG A 76 0.77 12.96 -23.28
N ASN A 77 0.25 13.95 -22.55
CA ASN A 77 0.84 15.29 -22.34
C ASN A 77 1.74 15.32 -21.12
N VAL A 78 1.95 14.18 -20.46
CA VAL A 78 3.14 13.97 -19.65
C VAL A 78 4.25 13.51 -20.59
N ALA A 79 5.25 14.37 -20.81
CA ALA A 79 6.40 14.07 -21.68
C ALA A 79 7.08 12.73 -21.34
N TRP A 80 6.93 12.26 -20.09
CA TRP A 80 7.44 10.98 -19.63
C TRP A 80 6.56 9.78 -20.01
N ALA A 81 5.28 9.93 -20.34
CA ALA A 81 4.45 8.82 -20.81
C ALA A 81 4.91 8.28 -22.18
N ALA A 82 5.61 9.11 -22.97
CA ALA A 82 6.32 8.66 -24.17
C ALA A 82 7.58 7.83 -23.87
N LEU A 83 8.08 7.87 -22.64
CA LEU A 83 9.21 7.06 -22.15
C LEU A 83 8.76 5.75 -21.49
N LEU A 84 7.45 5.53 -21.32
CA LEU A 84 6.96 4.29 -20.74
C LEU A 84 7.19 3.13 -21.72
N PRO A 85 7.84 2.04 -21.28
CA PRO A 85 7.98 0.85 -22.10
C PRO A 85 6.59 0.23 -22.36
N THR A 86 6.30 -0.05 -23.62
CA THR A 86 5.11 -0.81 -24.02
C THR A 86 5.45 -2.30 -24.01
N ARG A 87 4.69 -3.10 -23.24
CA ARG A 87 4.79 -4.56 -23.28
C ARG A 87 3.67 -5.10 -24.18
N ASP A 88 4.05 -5.91 -25.17
CA ASP A 88 3.12 -6.64 -26.07
C ASP A 88 2.05 -5.77 -26.75
N GLY A 89 2.38 -4.50 -27.05
CA GLY A 89 1.45 -3.56 -27.70
C GLY A 89 0.37 -2.98 -26.78
N ALA A 90 0.34 -3.36 -25.50
CA ALA A 90 -0.52 -2.74 -24.48
C ALA A 90 0.30 -1.76 -23.62
N ALA A 91 -0.22 -0.55 -23.43
CA ALA A 91 0.38 0.41 -22.52
C ALA A 91 0.10 -0.02 -21.08
N THR A 92 1.13 -0.41 -20.33
CA THR A 92 1.04 -0.64 -18.89
C THR A 92 1.27 0.66 -18.14
N SER A 93 0.38 1.01 -17.21
CA SER A 93 0.53 2.22 -16.40
C SER A 93 1.66 2.02 -15.37
N PRO A 94 2.50 3.03 -15.12
CA PRO A 94 3.46 2.97 -14.02
C PRO A 94 2.71 2.96 -12.69
N VAL A 95 3.37 2.43 -11.66
CA VAL A 95 2.79 2.22 -10.34
C VAL A 95 3.59 3.00 -9.31
N LEU A 96 2.97 4.00 -8.69
CA LEU A 96 3.51 4.76 -7.57
C LEU A 96 3.02 4.15 -6.26
N VAL A 97 3.94 3.68 -5.41
CA VAL A 97 3.61 3.19 -4.08
C VAL A 97 3.98 4.24 -3.03
N LEU A 98 2.96 4.72 -2.32
CA LEU A 98 3.10 5.71 -1.25
C LEU A 98 3.15 5.02 0.11
N LEU A 99 4.29 5.15 0.78
CA LEU A 99 4.51 4.70 2.15
C LEU A 99 4.43 5.91 3.08
N HIS A 100 3.49 5.89 4.02
CA HIS A 100 3.44 6.90 5.07
C HIS A 100 4.63 6.71 6.03
N GLY A 101 5.27 7.78 6.49
CA GLY A 101 6.61 7.71 7.05
C GLY A 101 6.83 8.49 8.34
N GLU A 102 5.78 8.90 9.05
CA GLU A 102 5.83 9.73 10.27
C GLU A 102 6.56 9.03 11.44
N SER A 103 7.89 8.90 11.31
CA SER A 103 8.83 8.23 12.21
C SER A 103 8.47 6.78 12.59
N PHE A 104 7.68 6.09 11.75
CA PHE A 104 7.13 4.77 12.06
C PHE A 104 6.25 4.70 13.32
N GLU A 105 5.77 5.84 13.83
CA GLU A 105 4.98 5.92 15.06
C GLU A 105 3.49 6.13 14.79
N TRP A 106 3.16 6.87 13.74
CA TRP A 106 1.78 7.20 13.35
C TRP A 106 1.67 7.36 11.82
N GLY A 107 0.46 7.61 11.32
CA GLY A 107 0.13 7.69 9.90
C GLY A 107 -0.74 6.53 9.41
N SER A 108 -1.30 6.70 8.21
CA SER A 108 -2.09 5.67 7.52
C SER A 108 -2.12 5.95 6.03
N GLY A 109 -2.12 4.90 5.20
CA GLY A 109 -2.37 5.03 3.76
C GLY A 109 -3.74 5.65 3.44
N SER A 110 -4.71 5.52 4.34
CA SER A 110 -6.04 6.14 4.20
C SER A 110 -6.05 7.66 4.40
N ALA A 111 -4.94 8.25 4.88
CA ALA A 111 -4.82 9.71 5.00
C ALA A 111 -4.48 10.40 3.66
N TYR A 112 -4.09 9.64 2.65
CA TYR A 112 -3.67 10.15 1.34
C TYR A 112 -4.68 9.75 0.26
N ASP A 113 -5.23 10.73 -0.44
CA ASP A 113 -6.08 10.50 -1.60
C ASP A 113 -5.24 10.43 -2.87
N GLY A 114 -5.13 9.24 -3.45
CA GLY A 114 -4.39 8.98 -4.68
C GLY A 114 -5.15 9.38 -5.96
N SER A 115 -6.43 9.77 -5.87
CA SER A 115 -7.30 9.93 -7.06
C SER A 115 -6.81 11.03 -8.00
N LEU A 116 -6.39 12.18 -7.48
CA LEU A 116 -5.88 13.29 -8.29
C LEU A 116 -4.55 12.95 -8.96
N LEU A 117 -3.62 12.34 -8.22
CA LEU A 117 -2.33 11.91 -8.77
C LEU A 117 -2.51 10.82 -9.83
N ALA A 118 -3.43 9.88 -9.61
CA ALA A 118 -3.74 8.84 -10.59
C ALA A 118 -4.31 9.45 -11.88
N THR A 119 -5.26 10.38 -11.74
CA THR A 119 -5.94 10.99 -12.90
C THR A 119 -5.02 11.95 -13.67
N LEU A 120 -4.30 12.83 -12.98
CA LEU A 120 -3.46 13.84 -13.63
C LEU A 120 -2.13 13.28 -14.11
N GLY A 121 -1.62 12.26 -13.42
CA GLY A 121 -0.37 11.59 -13.73
C GLY A 121 -0.51 10.39 -14.66
N ASP A 122 -1.72 9.98 -15.04
CA ASP A 122 -1.95 8.76 -15.85
C ASP A 122 -1.16 7.55 -15.33
N LEU A 123 -1.23 7.34 -14.00
CA LEU A 123 -0.46 6.32 -13.28
C LEU A 123 -1.30 5.68 -12.20
N ILE A 124 -0.98 4.45 -11.82
CA ILE A 124 -1.64 3.78 -10.71
C ILE A 124 -1.00 4.26 -9.42
N VAL A 125 -1.80 4.79 -8.51
CA VAL A 125 -1.33 5.15 -7.16
C VAL A 125 -1.77 4.06 -6.19
N VAL A 126 -0.85 3.62 -5.35
CA VAL A 126 -1.11 2.66 -4.28
C VAL A 126 -0.74 3.28 -2.95
N THR A 127 -1.68 3.28 -2.01
CA THR A 127 -1.41 3.61 -0.60
C THR A 127 -1.62 2.37 0.24
N LEU A 128 -0.87 2.21 1.33
CA LEU A 128 -0.99 1.04 2.20
C LEU A 128 -0.75 1.38 3.66
N ASN A 129 -1.23 0.51 4.52
CA ASN A 129 -0.95 0.52 5.95
C ASN A 129 0.08 -0.57 6.28
N PHE A 130 0.97 -0.31 7.23
CA PHE A 130 1.89 -1.29 7.80
C PHE A 130 1.98 -1.08 9.32
N ARG A 131 2.43 -2.08 10.08
CA ARG A 131 2.50 -1.97 11.55
C ARG A 131 3.47 -0.88 12.00
N LEU A 132 3.05 -0.12 13.01
CA LEU A 132 3.76 1.02 13.58
C LEU A 132 4.18 0.76 15.03
N GLY A 133 5.12 1.56 15.51
CA GLY A 133 5.59 1.58 16.90
C GLY A 133 5.99 0.20 17.41
N ILE A 134 5.60 -0.11 18.64
CA ILE A 134 5.91 -1.38 19.31
C ILE A 134 5.38 -2.60 18.53
N LEU A 135 4.25 -2.47 17.84
CA LEU A 135 3.66 -3.60 17.10
C LEU A 135 4.44 -3.95 15.83
N GLY A 136 5.09 -2.96 15.22
CA GLY A 136 5.89 -3.13 14.01
C GLY A 136 7.38 -3.37 14.28
N PHE A 137 7.91 -2.88 15.39
CA PHE A 137 9.37 -2.76 15.57
C PHE A 137 9.90 -3.30 16.90
N LEU A 138 9.04 -3.80 17.79
CA LEU A 138 9.52 -4.51 18.97
C LEU A 138 10.22 -5.80 18.56
N ASN A 139 11.38 -6.06 19.16
CA ASN A 139 11.97 -7.39 19.21
C ASN A 139 11.50 -8.10 20.49
N PRO A 140 10.55 -9.06 20.41
CA PRO A 140 10.08 -9.77 21.60
C PRO A 140 11.08 -10.83 22.08
N HIS A 141 12.18 -11.08 21.36
CA HIS A 141 13.15 -12.10 21.72
C HIS A 141 14.30 -11.52 22.52
N ALA A 142 14.41 -11.96 23.78
CA ALA A 142 15.51 -11.64 24.67
C ALA A 142 16.69 -12.64 24.59
N GLU A 143 16.52 -13.75 23.86
CA GLU A 143 17.54 -14.80 23.77
C GLU A 143 18.60 -14.46 22.71
N PRO A 144 19.90 -14.40 23.07
CA PRO A 144 20.98 -13.99 22.17
C PRO A 144 21.21 -14.92 20.98
N HIS A 145 20.77 -16.18 21.05
CA HIS A 145 21.17 -17.25 20.13
C HIS A 145 20.10 -17.71 19.14
N ARG A 146 18.91 -17.11 19.16
CA ARG A 146 17.89 -17.36 18.14
C ARG A 146 17.74 -16.12 17.27
N PRO A 147 17.85 -16.23 15.94
CA PRO A 147 17.51 -15.12 15.08
C PRO A 147 16.03 -14.79 15.29
N ALA A 148 15.78 -13.67 15.95
CA ALA A 148 14.46 -13.09 16.06
C ALA A 148 14.17 -12.36 14.76
N VAL A 149 13.05 -12.68 14.13
CA VAL A 149 12.57 -11.85 13.02
C VAL A 149 12.07 -10.55 13.64
N THR A 150 12.82 -9.48 13.42
CA THR A 150 12.51 -8.12 13.87
C THR A 150 12.04 -7.29 12.67
N ASN A 151 11.67 -6.03 12.92
CA ASN A 151 11.23 -5.10 11.88
C ASN A 151 10.01 -5.61 11.10
N ASN A 152 9.05 -6.16 11.82
CA ASN A 152 7.77 -6.61 11.28
C ASN A 152 7.06 -5.54 10.42
N GLY A 153 7.20 -4.26 10.75
CA GLY A 153 6.68 -3.16 9.93
C GLY A 153 7.35 -3.05 8.55
N LEU A 154 8.65 -3.34 8.44
CA LEU A 154 9.34 -3.43 7.14
C LEU A 154 8.95 -4.70 6.38
N MET A 155 8.75 -5.81 7.09
CA MET A 155 8.25 -7.06 6.50
C MET A 155 6.84 -6.89 5.94
N ASP A 156 6.01 -6.06 6.57
CA ASP A 156 4.68 -5.69 6.06
C ASP A 156 4.80 -4.93 4.74
N GLN A 157 5.69 -3.94 4.67
CA GLN A 157 5.95 -3.18 3.43
C GLN A 157 6.44 -4.10 2.31
N LEU A 158 7.37 -5.00 2.62
CA LEU A 158 7.88 -5.99 1.68
C LEU A 158 6.75 -6.91 1.19
N ALA A 159 5.93 -7.43 2.09
CA ALA A 159 4.79 -8.28 1.74
C ALA A 159 3.79 -7.55 0.82
N ALA A 160 3.53 -6.26 1.08
CA ALA A 160 2.68 -5.46 0.21
C ALA A 160 3.30 -5.27 -1.19
N LEU A 161 4.60 -5.01 -1.29
CA LEU A 161 5.30 -4.92 -2.58
C LEU A 161 5.29 -6.25 -3.34
N HIS A 162 5.44 -7.37 -2.64
CA HIS A 162 5.29 -8.70 -3.23
C HIS A 162 3.87 -8.93 -3.75
N TRP A 163 2.85 -8.59 -2.96
CA TRP A 163 1.46 -8.69 -3.38
C TRP A 163 1.20 -7.84 -4.63
N LEU A 164 1.70 -6.61 -4.68
CA LEU A 164 1.57 -5.74 -5.85
C LEU A 164 2.27 -6.32 -7.07
N HIS A 165 3.48 -6.84 -6.92
CA HIS A 165 4.21 -7.47 -8.02
C HIS A 165 3.43 -8.65 -8.63
N GLU A 166 2.69 -9.41 -7.81
CA GLU A 166 1.89 -10.55 -8.27
C GLU A 166 0.53 -10.15 -8.87
N ASN A 167 -0.06 -9.03 -8.45
CA ASN A 167 -1.46 -8.72 -8.74
C ASN A 167 -1.68 -7.43 -9.57
N ILE A 168 -0.71 -6.52 -9.64
CA ILE A 168 -0.96 -5.19 -10.23
C ILE A 168 -1.24 -5.23 -11.74
N ALA A 169 -0.78 -6.28 -12.43
CA ALA A 169 -1.06 -6.50 -13.84
C ALA A 169 -2.58 -6.60 -14.12
N SER A 170 -3.35 -7.16 -13.18
CA SER A 170 -4.82 -7.22 -13.27
C SER A 170 -5.50 -5.85 -13.16
N PHE A 171 -4.77 -4.83 -12.70
CA PHE A 171 -5.24 -3.44 -12.61
C PHE A 171 -4.66 -2.56 -13.74
N GLY A 172 -3.97 -3.14 -14.73
CA GLY A 172 -3.35 -2.42 -15.84
C GLY A 172 -1.96 -1.85 -15.53
N GLY A 173 -1.37 -2.19 -14.38
CA GLY A 173 -0.04 -1.71 -13.99
C GLY A 173 1.11 -2.60 -14.48
N ASP A 174 2.31 -2.05 -14.59
CA ASP A 174 3.51 -2.84 -14.88
C ASP A 174 4.15 -3.40 -13.60
N PRO A 175 4.12 -4.74 -13.36
CA PRO A 175 4.75 -5.35 -12.19
C PRO A 175 6.28 -5.18 -12.15
N ALA A 176 6.95 -4.92 -13.28
CA ALA A 176 8.41 -4.69 -13.31
C ALA A 176 8.80 -3.32 -12.73
N HIS A 177 7.93 -2.32 -12.86
CA HIS A 177 8.21 -0.94 -12.42
C HIS A 177 7.68 -0.62 -11.02
N VAL A 178 6.85 -1.47 -10.41
CA VAL A 178 6.43 -1.36 -8.99
C VAL A 178 7.62 -1.22 -8.04
N ARG A 179 8.75 -1.88 -8.34
CA ARG A 179 9.95 -1.86 -7.49
C ARG A 179 10.69 -0.51 -7.48
N GLN A 180 10.40 0.41 -8.42
CA GLN A 180 11.24 1.57 -8.69
C GLN A 180 10.64 2.90 -8.20
N THR A 181 9.36 2.95 -7.83
CA THR A 181 8.69 4.22 -7.45
C THR A 181 8.12 4.14 -6.04
N LEU A 182 9.01 4.30 -5.06
CA LEU A 182 8.70 4.43 -3.64
C LEU A 182 8.74 5.91 -3.26
N CYS A 183 7.62 6.45 -2.79
CA CYS A 183 7.57 7.80 -2.21
C CYS A 183 7.28 7.69 -0.71
N GLY A 184 8.14 8.27 0.11
CA GLY A 184 7.98 8.37 1.56
C GLY A 184 7.78 9.81 1.97
N VAL A 185 6.82 10.05 2.87
CA VAL A 185 6.57 11.38 3.48
C VAL A 185 6.81 11.22 4.98
N SER A 186 7.68 12.04 5.56
CA SER A 186 7.98 12.05 7.00
C SER A 186 7.58 13.36 7.65
#